data_AF-A0A3A5R648-F1
#
_entry.id   AF-A0A3A5R648-F1
#
_cell.length_a   1.000
_cell.length_b   1.000
_cell.length_c   1.000
_cell.angle_alpha   90.00
_cell.angle_beta   90.00
_cell.angle_gamma   90.00
#
_symmetry.space_group_name_H-M   'P 1'
#
loop_
_entity.id
_entity.type
_entity.pdbx_description
1 polymer ?
#
loop_
_entity_poly.entity_id
_entity_poly.type
_entity_poly.pdbx_seq_one_letter_code
_entity_poly.pdbx_strand_id
1 'polypeptide(L)'
;MRIRVKIILALLIGTFCFTTYGVQAANVQASKEKMSGYGRSEKARKELKKRKKSKKADVSPVKELTPEQQRRYDYFFLEAARLKVQKDYDAAFDVLQHCLTINPNASSALYEMAQYYMYLKQVPLGQAALEKAVENAPDNYWYAQGLANLYMQQNETEKAAALLENMAVRFSDKLDPLYNLLEIYNRQEEYDKVIGILNKLEERMGKNEQLSMEKFRIYLQKKDDKSAFHEIESLVEEYPNDMRYQVVLGDVYMQNGKKQEAYEIYKKVLAEEPDNAMAMYSLASYYEETGQKELYEQQLDTLLLNKKVASDTKLNVMRQFIVQNEQAGKDSTRVITLFNRIMEQEPDEAQLPLLYAQYLLSKGMNKEAGPVLRQVLAIDPTNTAARMTLLGEAVRQEDYKEIMNLCEAGVESNPDMLEFYFYLAIAYNQAERTDDALAICQKALSHVKDDSKKEVVSDFYAIIGDAYHTKNLHAEAYAAYDSALVYNPSNIGALNNYAYYLSVERRDLDKAEEMSYKTVKAEPNNSTYLDTYAWILFVKGNYAEARLYIDEAIKNDKDSSDVVLEHCGDIYYMTGDAEGALKYWKQAWDKGNRSDTLKQKIQKKKYISDETKPAE
;
A
#
# COMPACT_ATOMS: atom_id res chain seq x y z
N MET A 1 7.85 26.80 29.20
CA MET A 1 7.06 26.31 28.04
C MET A 1 7.95 25.79 26.89
N ARG A 2 9.00 26.52 26.45
CA ARG A 2 9.90 26.14 25.34
C ARG A 2 10.62 24.78 25.41
N ILE A 3 10.82 24.19 26.60
CA ILE A 3 11.51 22.90 26.76
C ILE A 3 10.52 21.71 26.69
N ARG A 4 9.23 21.94 26.98
CA ARG A 4 8.23 20.87 27.11
C ARG A 4 7.73 20.33 25.76
N VAL A 5 7.87 21.09 24.68
CA VAL A 5 7.51 20.67 23.31
C VAL A 5 8.56 19.73 22.68
N LYS A 6 9.81 19.73 23.17
CA LYS A 6 10.88 18.85 22.67
C LYS A 6 10.59 17.35 22.83
N ILE A 7 9.74 16.99 23.79
CA ILE A 7 9.47 15.59 24.16
C ILE A 7 8.44 14.95 23.22
N ILE A 8 7.45 15.72 22.75
CA ILE A 8 6.40 15.24 21.84
C ILE A 8 6.98 14.92 20.45
N LEU A 9 8.01 15.65 20.01
CA LEU A 9 8.63 15.47 18.69
C LEU A 9 9.58 14.24 18.62
N ALA A 10 10.21 13.87 19.73
CA ALA A 10 11.20 12.78 19.77
C ALA A 10 10.57 11.37 19.75
N LEU A 11 9.32 11.22 20.20
CA LEU A 11 8.66 9.92 20.40
C LEU A 11 8.04 9.30 19.14
N LEU A 12 7.82 10.07 18.07
CA LEU A 12 7.12 9.60 16.85
C LEU A 12 8.05 9.20 15.68
N ILE A 13 9.34 9.53 15.76
CA ILE A 13 10.31 9.27 14.67
C ILE A 13 10.76 7.79 14.62
N GLY A 14 10.62 7.05 15.72
CA GLY A 14 11.21 5.72 15.89
C GLY A 14 10.41 4.50 15.40
N THR A 15 9.11 4.63 15.15
CA THR A 15 8.22 3.45 15.09
C THR A 15 7.66 3.10 13.71
N PHE A 16 7.96 3.85 12.65
CA PHE A 16 7.27 3.70 11.36
C PHE A 16 8.11 3.21 10.17
N CYS A 17 9.39 2.84 10.35
CA CYS A 17 10.29 2.45 9.24
C CYS A 17 10.53 0.94 9.01
N PHE A 18 9.92 0.01 9.77
CA PHE A 18 10.30 -1.42 9.67
C PHE A 18 9.14 -2.41 9.66
N THR A 19 8.27 -2.40 8.63
CA THR A 19 7.41 -3.58 8.33
C THR A 19 7.04 -3.69 6.86
N THR A 20 7.98 -3.94 5.94
CA THR A 20 7.63 -4.41 4.56
C THR A 20 8.62 -5.34 3.87
N TYR A 21 9.71 -5.80 4.50
CA TYR A 21 10.70 -6.66 3.84
C TYR A 21 10.98 -7.93 4.65
N GLY A 22 10.19 -9.00 4.47
CA GLY A 22 10.44 -10.25 5.19
C GLY A 22 9.72 -11.52 4.73
N VAL A 23 8.91 -11.51 3.67
CA VAL A 23 8.04 -12.67 3.34
C VAL A 23 8.45 -13.43 2.06
N GLN A 24 9.46 -13.00 1.32
CA GLN A 24 9.78 -13.60 0.01
C GLN A 24 10.81 -14.74 -0.01
N ALA A 25 11.41 -15.13 1.13
CA ALA A 25 12.49 -16.13 1.14
C ALA A 25 12.06 -17.59 1.42
N ALA A 26 10.79 -17.86 1.79
CA ALA A 26 10.36 -19.20 2.22
C ALA A 26 9.81 -20.11 1.11
N ASN A 27 9.47 -19.58 -0.09
CA ASN A 27 8.80 -20.34 -1.14
C ASN A 27 9.72 -21.00 -2.19
N VAL A 28 11.04 -20.86 -2.06
CA VAL A 28 12.01 -21.37 -3.06
C VAL A 28 12.49 -22.80 -2.76
N GLN A 29 12.23 -23.33 -1.56
CA GLN A 29 12.76 -24.65 -1.16
C GLN A 29 11.81 -25.83 -1.45
N ALA A 30 10.52 -25.58 -1.73
CA ALA A 30 9.51 -26.62 -1.95
C ALA A 30 9.41 -27.12 -3.42
N SER A 31 10.13 -26.50 -4.36
CA SER A 31 10.02 -26.79 -5.80
C SER A 31 11.03 -27.83 -6.33
N LYS A 32 11.94 -28.35 -5.50
CA LYS A 32 13.02 -29.26 -5.94
C LYS A 32 12.77 -30.76 -5.83
N GLU A 33 11.62 -31.22 -5.30
CA GLU A 33 11.35 -32.66 -5.14
C GLU A 33 10.35 -33.28 -6.14
N LYS A 34 9.85 -32.53 -7.13
CA LYS A 34 8.87 -33.06 -8.11
C LYS A 34 9.43 -33.42 -9.50
N MET A 35 10.74 -33.51 -9.67
CA MET A 35 11.36 -34.00 -10.92
C MET A 35 11.79 -35.47 -10.82
N SER A 36 10.82 -36.38 -10.91
CA SER A 36 11.07 -37.82 -11.12
C SER A 36 9.81 -38.47 -11.70
N GLY A 37 9.59 -38.33 -13.00
CA GLY A 37 8.35 -38.81 -13.63
C GLY A 37 8.39 -38.98 -15.15
N TYR A 38 9.57 -39.00 -15.78
CA TYR A 38 9.67 -39.01 -17.24
C TYR A 38 9.51 -40.41 -17.90
N GLY A 39 9.29 -41.47 -17.12
CA GLY A 39 9.17 -42.85 -17.61
C GLY A 39 7.74 -43.38 -17.86
N ARG A 40 6.68 -42.57 -17.70
CA ARG A 40 5.27 -43.03 -17.76
C ARG A 40 4.55 -42.80 -19.10
N SER A 41 5.14 -42.06 -20.04
CA SER A 41 4.45 -41.62 -21.27
C SER A 41 4.25 -42.72 -22.33
N GLU A 42 5.15 -43.70 -22.42
CA GLU A 42 5.03 -44.79 -23.41
C GLU A 42 4.02 -45.87 -23.00
N LYS A 43 3.89 -46.15 -21.70
CA LYS A 43 2.89 -47.07 -21.16
C LYS A 43 1.47 -46.49 -21.31
N ALA A 44 1.32 -45.18 -21.08
CA ALA A 44 0.07 -44.45 -21.29
C ALA A 44 -0.34 -44.40 -22.78
N ARG A 45 0.62 -44.21 -23.71
CA ARG A 45 0.35 -44.24 -25.17
C ARG A 45 -0.08 -45.63 -25.67
N LYS A 46 0.49 -46.71 -25.12
CA LYS A 46 0.06 -48.09 -25.45
C LYS A 46 -1.31 -48.44 -24.85
N GLU A 47 -1.65 -47.92 -23.67
CA GLU A 47 -3.02 -48.05 -23.11
C GLU A 47 -4.06 -47.22 -23.86
N LEU A 48 -3.71 -46.01 -24.34
CA LEU A 48 -4.60 -45.19 -25.18
C LEU A 48 -4.87 -45.83 -26.54
N LYS A 49 -3.88 -46.49 -27.16
CA LYS A 49 -4.08 -47.27 -28.40
C LYS A 49 -4.90 -48.55 -28.17
N LYS A 50 -4.81 -49.19 -26.99
CA LYS A 50 -5.69 -50.29 -26.59
C LYS A 50 -7.13 -49.80 -26.29
N ARG A 51 -7.30 -48.62 -25.70
CA ARG A 51 -8.63 -48.00 -25.47
C ARG A 51 -9.28 -47.50 -26.78
N LYS A 52 -8.53 -47.05 -27.78
CA LYS A 52 -9.08 -46.64 -29.09
C LYS A 52 -9.69 -47.80 -29.92
N LYS A 53 -9.38 -49.06 -29.61
CA LYS A 53 -10.04 -50.24 -30.24
C LYS A 53 -11.15 -50.86 -29.38
N SER A 54 -11.42 -50.31 -28.21
CA SER A 54 -12.40 -50.84 -27.26
C SER A 54 -13.05 -49.67 -26.51
N LYS A 55 -13.99 -49.02 -27.20
CA LYS A 55 -15.16 -48.31 -26.64
C LYS A 55 -15.83 -47.57 -27.81
N LYS A 56 -16.72 -48.27 -28.53
CA LYS A 56 -18.01 -47.64 -28.79
C LYS A 56 -18.53 -47.33 -27.39
N ALA A 57 -18.77 -46.06 -27.08
CA ALA A 57 -19.43 -45.70 -25.83
C ALA A 57 -20.74 -46.49 -25.81
N ASP A 58 -20.80 -47.47 -24.92
CA ASP A 58 -22.04 -48.12 -24.55
C ASP A 58 -22.79 -47.07 -23.74
N VAL A 59 -23.47 -46.17 -24.46
CA VAL A 59 -24.44 -45.26 -23.88
C VAL A 59 -25.49 -46.20 -23.30
N SER A 60 -25.51 -46.35 -21.97
CA SER A 60 -26.55 -47.09 -21.28
C SER A 60 -27.90 -46.61 -21.84
N PRO A 61 -28.78 -47.51 -22.31
CA PRO A 61 -29.97 -47.09 -23.03
C PRO A 61 -30.75 -46.14 -22.14
N VAL A 62 -30.94 -44.91 -22.60
CA VAL A 62 -31.89 -43.98 -21.97
C VAL A 62 -33.18 -44.77 -21.85
N LYS A 63 -33.61 -45.05 -20.62
CA LYS A 63 -34.84 -45.79 -20.38
C LYS A 63 -35.94 -44.93 -20.97
N GLU A 64 -36.41 -45.26 -22.17
CA GLU A 64 -37.42 -44.46 -22.86
C GLU A 64 -38.63 -44.36 -21.95
N LEU A 65 -38.94 -43.13 -21.54
CA LEU A 65 -40.07 -42.86 -20.68
C LEU A 65 -41.34 -43.26 -21.42
N THR A 66 -42.26 -43.92 -20.72
CA THR A 66 -43.61 -44.09 -21.27
C THR A 66 -44.24 -42.71 -21.54
N PRO A 67 -45.18 -42.58 -22.50
CA PRO A 67 -45.84 -41.29 -22.76
C PRO A 67 -46.48 -40.66 -21.53
N GLU A 68 -46.92 -41.47 -20.56
CA GLU A 68 -47.44 -40.97 -19.29
C GLU A 68 -46.33 -40.42 -18.38
N GLN A 69 -45.20 -41.13 -18.25
CA GLN A 69 -44.05 -40.64 -17.49
C GLN A 69 -43.45 -39.38 -18.11
N GLN A 70 -43.39 -39.30 -19.45
CA GLN A 70 -42.94 -38.09 -20.15
C GLN A 70 -43.86 -36.90 -19.83
N ARG A 71 -45.18 -37.05 -19.95
CA ARG A 71 -46.13 -35.98 -19.59
C ARG A 71 -46.00 -35.54 -18.13
N ARG A 72 -45.84 -36.50 -17.21
CA ARG A 72 -45.63 -36.19 -15.79
C ARG A 72 -44.32 -35.44 -15.57
N TYR A 73 -43.23 -35.88 -16.20
CA TYR A 73 -41.94 -35.19 -16.14
C TYR A 73 -42.06 -33.75 -16.68
N ASP A 74 -42.65 -33.57 -17.86
CA ASP A 74 -42.79 -32.25 -18.49
C ASP A 74 -43.61 -31.30 -17.62
N TYR A 75 -44.69 -31.80 -17.01
CA TYR A 75 -45.50 -31.04 -16.06
C TYR A 75 -44.68 -30.56 -14.86
N PHE A 76 -43.98 -31.47 -14.16
CA PHE A 76 -43.19 -31.10 -13.00
C PHE A 76 -42.01 -30.18 -13.38
N PHE A 77 -41.37 -30.40 -14.52
CA PHE A 77 -40.26 -29.56 -14.96
C PHE A 77 -40.72 -28.13 -15.28
N LEU A 78 -41.87 -27.96 -15.93
CA LEU A 78 -42.46 -26.64 -16.17
C LEU A 78 -42.91 -25.97 -14.88
N GLU A 79 -43.45 -26.74 -13.94
CA GLU A 79 -43.86 -26.21 -12.62
C GLU A 79 -42.65 -25.74 -11.81
N ALA A 80 -41.55 -26.51 -11.81
CA ALA A 80 -40.29 -26.08 -11.19
C ALA A 80 -39.76 -24.77 -11.82
N ALA A 81 -39.83 -24.65 -13.15
CA ALA A 81 -39.44 -23.42 -13.84
C ALA A 81 -40.34 -22.22 -13.45
N ARG A 82 -41.65 -22.45 -13.32
CA ARG A 82 -42.62 -21.43 -12.85
C ARG A 82 -42.29 -20.96 -11.43
N LEU A 83 -42.04 -21.90 -10.51
CA LEU A 83 -41.68 -21.61 -9.11
C LEU A 83 -40.36 -20.84 -9.01
N LYS A 84 -39.35 -21.21 -9.83
CA LYS A 84 -38.08 -20.48 -9.94
C LYS A 84 -38.29 -19.01 -10.33
N VAL A 85 -39.16 -18.73 -11.31
CA VAL A 85 -39.49 -17.35 -11.71
C VAL A 85 -40.19 -16.58 -10.58
N GLN A 86 -40.99 -17.27 -9.77
CA GLN A 86 -41.64 -16.71 -8.58
C GLN A 86 -40.70 -16.55 -7.37
N LYS A 87 -39.43 -16.98 -7.51
CA LYS A 87 -38.41 -16.99 -6.45
C LYS A 87 -38.75 -17.90 -5.27
N ASP A 88 -39.64 -18.86 -5.49
CA ASP A 88 -39.95 -19.93 -4.52
C ASP A 88 -38.98 -21.09 -4.74
N TYR A 89 -37.76 -20.90 -4.23
CA TYR A 89 -36.62 -21.78 -4.51
C TYR A 89 -36.73 -23.14 -3.82
N ASP A 90 -37.34 -23.20 -2.63
CA ASP A 90 -37.53 -24.45 -1.87
C ASP A 90 -38.53 -25.35 -2.59
N ALA A 91 -39.70 -24.81 -2.97
CA ALA A 91 -40.70 -25.58 -3.72
C ALA A 91 -40.16 -26.00 -5.10
N ALA A 92 -39.43 -25.13 -5.78
CA ALA A 92 -38.81 -25.48 -7.07
C ALA A 92 -37.80 -26.63 -6.95
N PHE A 93 -37.02 -26.67 -5.87
CA PHE A 93 -36.07 -27.74 -5.60
C PHE A 93 -36.77 -29.09 -5.36
N ASP A 94 -37.83 -29.11 -4.56
CA ASP A 94 -38.62 -30.32 -4.30
C ASP A 94 -39.26 -30.86 -5.59
N VAL A 95 -39.83 -29.98 -6.42
CA VAL A 95 -40.40 -30.36 -7.71
C VAL A 95 -39.33 -30.90 -8.68
N LEU A 96 -38.13 -30.33 -8.68
CA LEU A 96 -37.00 -30.86 -9.46
C LEU A 96 -36.53 -32.24 -8.96
N GLN A 97 -36.56 -32.50 -7.65
CA GLN A 97 -36.30 -33.85 -7.14
C GLN A 97 -37.31 -34.85 -7.66
N HIS A 98 -38.61 -34.49 -7.70
CA HIS A 98 -39.63 -35.33 -8.30
C HIS A 98 -39.35 -35.62 -9.78
N CYS A 99 -38.89 -34.64 -10.56
CA CYS A 99 -38.44 -34.86 -11.94
C CYS A 99 -37.35 -35.95 -12.03
N LEU A 100 -36.36 -35.92 -11.13
CA LEU A 100 -35.30 -36.94 -11.08
C LEU A 100 -35.77 -38.31 -10.56
N THR A 101 -36.85 -38.39 -9.79
CA THR A 101 -37.45 -39.70 -9.45
C THR A 101 -38.12 -40.37 -10.65
N ILE A 102 -38.68 -39.56 -11.57
CA ILE A 102 -39.31 -40.05 -12.81
C ILE A 102 -38.24 -40.40 -13.83
N ASN A 103 -37.24 -39.52 -14.01
CA ASN A 103 -36.12 -39.73 -14.91
C ASN A 103 -34.79 -39.32 -14.25
N PRO A 104 -34.05 -40.28 -13.65
CA PRO A 104 -32.79 -40.02 -12.97
C PRO A 104 -31.65 -39.49 -13.87
N ASN A 105 -31.82 -39.57 -15.20
CA ASN A 105 -30.83 -39.17 -16.19
C ASN A 105 -31.28 -37.94 -17.01
N ALA A 106 -32.36 -37.26 -16.60
CA ALA A 106 -32.82 -36.07 -17.32
C ALA A 106 -31.83 -34.91 -17.18
N SER A 107 -31.10 -34.59 -18.26
CA SER A 107 -30.05 -33.57 -18.27
C SER A 107 -30.55 -32.18 -17.88
N SER A 108 -31.79 -31.82 -18.26
CA SER A 108 -32.36 -30.52 -17.92
C SER A 108 -32.67 -30.38 -16.43
N ALA A 109 -33.26 -31.40 -15.79
CA ALA A 109 -33.48 -31.41 -14.35
C ALA A 109 -32.16 -31.49 -13.56
N LEU A 110 -31.18 -32.29 -14.03
CA LEU A 110 -29.85 -32.36 -13.42
C LEU A 110 -29.11 -31.02 -13.47
N TYR A 111 -29.16 -30.32 -14.60
CA TYR A 111 -28.56 -28.99 -14.76
C TYR A 111 -29.21 -27.96 -13.85
N GLU A 112 -30.55 -27.92 -13.79
CA GLU A 112 -31.27 -27.01 -12.90
C GLU A 112 -30.96 -27.30 -11.43
N MET A 113 -30.96 -28.58 -11.02
CA MET A 113 -30.57 -28.96 -9.66
C MET A 113 -29.13 -28.57 -9.32
N ALA A 114 -28.21 -28.66 -10.28
CA ALA A 114 -26.84 -28.19 -10.07
C ALA A 114 -26.80 -26.70 -9.70
N GLN A 115 -27.60 -25.85 -10.34
CA GLN A 115 -27.67 -24.42 -10.02
C GLN A 115 -28.18 -24.19 -8.59
N TYR A 116 -29.19 -24.95 -8.14
CA TYR A 116 -29.68 -24.89 -6.76
C TYR A 116 -28.62 -25.31 -5.74
N TYR A 117 -27.93 -26.42 -5.98
CA TYR A 117 -26.84 -26.85 -5.11
C TYR A 117 -25.73 -25.80 -5.03
N MET A 118 -25.41 -25.10 -6.12
CA MET A 118 -24.45 -23.99 -6.10
C MET A 118 -24.95 -22.81 -5.28
N TYR A 119 -26.23 -22.42 -5.42
CA TYR A 119 -26.84 -21.36 -4.62
C TYR A 119 -26.80 -21.68 -3.13
N LEU A 120 -27.09 -22.92 -2.75
CA LEU A 120 -27.05 -23.43 -1.38
C LEU A 120 -25.63 -23.71 -0.86
N LYS A 121 -24.58 -23.37 -1.63
CA LYS A 121 -23.17 -23.62 -1.32
C LYS A 121 -22.80 -25.10 -1.15
N GLN A 122 -23.63 -26.01 -1.68
CA GLN A 122 -23.40 -27.45 -1.71
C GLN A 122 -22.63 -27.85 -2.99
N VAL A 123 -21.43 -27.28 -3.13
CA VAL A 123 -20.63 -27.35 -4.37
C VAL A 123 -20.38 -28.78 -4.87
N PRO A 124 -20.03 -29.79 -4.04
CA PRO A 124 -19.79 -31.15 -4.53
C PRO A 124 -21.02 -31.82 -5.16
N LEU A 125 -22.21 -31.59 -4.61
CA LEU A 125 -23.45 -32.16 -5.13
C LEU A 125 -23.86 -31.49 -6.44
N GLY A 126 -23.70 -30.17 -6.51
CA GLY A 126 -23.97 -29.43 -7.74
C GLY A 126 -23.01 -29.81 -8.87
N GLN A 127 -21.73 -30.00 -8.56
CA GLN A 127 -20.73 -30.47 -9.54
C GLN A 127 -21.10 -31.86 -10.09
N ALA A 128 -21.40 -32.83 -9.22
CA ALA A 128 -21.77 -34.17 -9.65
C ALA A 128 -23.04 -34.18 -10.53
N ALA A 129 -24.05 -33.36 -10.17
CA ALA A 129 -25.26 -33.20 -10.98
C ALA A 129 -24.95 -32.61 -12.36
N LEU A 130 -24.07 -31.60 -12.41
CA LEU A 130 -23.68 -30.92 -13.65
C LEU A 130 -22.81 -31.79 -14.56
N GLU A 131 -21.85 -32.54 -14.00
CA GLU A 131 -21.06 -33.55 -14.71
C GLU A 131 -21.99 -34.59 -15.37
N LYS A 132 -22.99 -35.08 -14.64
CA LYS A 132 -23.98 -36.02 -15.18
C LYS A 132 -24.87 -35.41 -16.25
N ALA A 133 -25.25 -34.13 -16.11
CA ALA A 133 -26.03 -33.42 -17.12
C ALA A 133 -25.25 -33.30 -18.45
N VAL A 134 -23.96 -33.00 -18.39
CA VAL A 134 -23.06 -32.94 -19.56
C VAL A 134 -22.82 -34.32 -20.17
N GLU A 135 -22.63 -35.36 -19.34
CA GLU A 135 -22.47 -36.74 -19.82
C GLU A 135 -23.72 -37.23 -20.59
N ASN A 136 -24.92 -36.90 -20.08
CA ASN A 136 -26.17 -37.32 -20.69
C ASN A 136 -26.59 -36.47 -21.91
N ALA A 137 -26.14 -35.21 -21.99
CA ALA A 137 -26.41 -34.31 -23.12
C ALA A 137 -25.13 -33.62 -23.61
N PRO A 138 -24.19 -34.36 -24.24
CA PRO A 138 -22.88 -33.85 -24.63
C PRO A 138 -22.93 -32.78 -25.73
N ASP A 139 -24.04 -32.69 -26.47
CA ASP A 139 -24.23 -31.70 -27.53
C ASP A 139 -24.94 -30.42 -27.04
N ASN A 140 -25.16 -30.29 -25.72
CA ASN A 140 -25.67 -29.05 -25.12
C ASN A 140 -24.51 -28.14 -24.69
N TYR A 141 -24.27 -27.07 -25.47
CA TYR A 141 -23.20 -26.10 -25.22
C TYR A 141 -23.27 -25.48 -23.82
N TRP A 142 -24.47 -25.08 -23.38
CA TRP A 142 -24.66 -24.35 -22.12
C TRP A 142 -24.34 -25.20 -20.89
N TYR A 143 -24.62 -26.50 -20.95
CA TYR A 143 -24.29 -27.42 -19.86
C TYR A 143 -22.76 -27.59 -19.76
N ALA A 144 -22.10 -27.81 -20.89
CA ALA A 144 -20.65 -27.93 -20.94
C ALA A 144 -19.95 -26.63 -20.52
N GLN A 145 -20.48 -25.47 -20.92
CA GLN A 145 -19.98 -24.16 -20.51
C GLN A 145 -20.14 -23.93 -19.00
N GLY A 146 -21.31 -24.27 -18.43
CA GLY A 146 -21.53 -24.19 -16.99
C GLY A 146 -20.53 -25.04 -16.21
N LEU A 147 -20.25 -26.26 -16.69
CA LEU A 147 -19.29 -27.16 -16.05
C LEU A 147 -17.84 -26.66 -16.18
N ALA A 148 -17.46 -26.15 -17.36
CA ALA A 148 -16.13 -25.58 -17.57
C ALA A 148 -15.89 -24.37 -16.65
N ASN A 149 -16.88 -23.47 -16.51
CA ASN A 149 -16.80 -22.32 -15.62
C ASN A 149 -16.65 -22.75 -14.16
N LEU A 150 -17.38 -23.79 -13.73
CA LEU A 150 -17.27 -24.34 -12.38
C LEU A 150 -15.86 -24.87 -12.12
N TYR A 151 -15.31 -25.67 -13.03
CA TYR A 151 -13.94 -26.18 -12.91
C TYR A 151 -12.92 -25.04 -12.86
N MET A 152 -13.09 -23.98 -13.66
CA MET A 152 -12.22 -22.81 -13.62
C MET A 152 -12.31 -22.08 -12.27
N GLN A 153 -13.51 -21.89 -11.71
CA GLN A 153 -13.72 -21.28 -10.39
C GLN A 153 -13.07 -22.07 -9.25
N GLN A 154 -13.08 -23.40 -9.34
CA GLN A 154 -12.46 -24.30 -8.37
C GLN A 154 -10.95 -24.49 -8.60
N ASN A 155 -10.39 -23.84 -9.62
CA ASN A 155 -9.01 -24.01 -10.06
C ASN A 155 -8.68 -25.47 -10.49
N GLU A 156 -9.69 -26.26 -10.89
CA GLU A 156 -9.56 -27.61 -11.47
C GLU A 156 -9.16 -27.53 -12.95
N THR A 157 -8.01 -26.91 -13.21
CA THR A 157 -7.56 -26.51 -14.57
C THR A 157 -7.43 -27.68 -15.55
N GLU A 158 -7.02 -28.86 -15.10
CA GLU A 158 -6.87 -30.05 -15.95
C GLU A 158 -8.21 -30.56 -16.48
N LYS A 159 -9.25 -30.58 -15.62
CA LYS A 159 -10.60 -30.99 -16.02
C LYS A 159 -11.24 -29.93 -16.92
N ALA A 160 -11.06 -28.65 -16.58
CA ALA A 160 -11.51 -27.53 -17.41
C ALA A 160 -10.92 -27.63 -18.82
N ALA A 161 -9.59 -27.78 -18.94
CA ALA A 161 -8.90 -27.88 -20.22
C ALA A 161 -9.41 -29.06 -21.06
N ALA A 162 -9.53 -30.26 -20.46
CA ALA A 162 -10.02 -31.44 -21.16
C ALA A 162 -11.45 -31.27 -21.70
N LEU A 163 -12.34 -30.65 -20.90
CA LEU A 163 -13.70 -30.34 -21.33
C LEU A 163 -13.72 -29.29 -22.43
N LEU A 164 -12.97 -28.20 -22.27
CA LEU A 164 -12.90 -27.11 -23.24
C LEU A 164 -12.29 -27.56 -24.58
N GLU A 165 -11.30 -28.46 -24.59
CA GLU A 165 -10.77 -29.08 -25.81
C GLU A 165 -11.85 -29.87 -26.54
N ASN A 166 -12.69 -30.61 -25.80
CA ASN A 166 -13.81 -31.32 -26.38
C ASN A 166 -14.86 -30.34 -26.94
N MET A 167 -15.18 -29.28 -26.19
CA MET A 167 -16.10 -28.23 -26.61
C MET A 167 -15.61 -27.53 -27.88
N ALA A 168 -14.32 -27.22 -28.00
CA ALA A 168 -13.75 -26.54 -29.17
C ALA A 168 -13.87 -27.36 -30.47
N VAL A 169 -13.94 -28.70 -30.35
CA VAL A 169 -14.15 -29.62 -31.47
C VAL A 169 -15.64 -29.80 -31.78
N ARG A 170 -16.49 -29.97 -30.76
CA ARG A 170 -17.93 -30.20 -30.93
C ARG A 170 -18.70 -28.96 -31.38
N PHE A 171 -18.35 -27.81 -30.79
CA PHE A 171 -19.01 -26.53 -31.01
C PHE A 171 -18.09 -25.62 -31.82
N SER A 172 -17.82 -26.02 -33.07
CA SER A 172 -16.84 -25.33 -33.93
C SER A 172 -17.26 -23.91 -34.32
N ASP A 173 -18.52 -23.55 -34.17
CA ASP A 173 -19.06 -22.19 -34.35
C ASP A 173 -18.81 -21.28 -33.13
N LYS A 174 -18.44 -21.85 -31.97
CA LYS A 174 -18.19 -21.10 -30.74
C LYS A 174 -16.69 -20.86 -30.54
N LEU A 175 -16.35 -19.61 -30.19
CA LEU A 175 -14.97 -19.20 -29.94
C LEU A 175 -14.62 -19.21 -28.44
N ASP A 176 -15.61 -19.08 -27.54
CA ASP A 176 -15.36 -19.01 -26.09
C ASP A 176 -14.49 -20.19 -25.57
N PRO A 177 -14.68 -21.45 -26.02
CA PRO A 177 -13.82 -22.54 -25.56
C PRO A 177 -12.34 -22.34 -25.91
N LEU A 178 -12.05 -21.73 -27.07
CA LEU A 178 -10.68 -21.44 -27.49
C LEU A 178 -10.07 -20.33 -26.64
N TYR A 179 -10.81 -19.26 -26.34
CA TYR A 179 -10.33 -18.19 -25.46
C TYR A 179 -10.07 -18.68 -24.03
N ASN A 180 -10.96 -19.51 -23.47
CA ASN A 180 -10.75 -20.10 -22.15
C ASN A 180 -9.54 -21.04 -22.13
N LEU A 181 -9.31 -21.82 -23.20
CA LEU A 181 -8.09 -22.63 -23.34
C LEU A 181 -6.84 -21.77 -23.45
N LEU A 182 -6.91 -20.66 -24.17
CA LEU A 182 -5.80 -19.72 -24.30
C LEU A 182 -5.38 -19.19 -22.92
N GLU A 183 -6.34 -18.77 -22.09
CA GLU A 183 -6.08 -18.33 -20.72
C GLU A 183 -5.43 -19.43 -19.87
N ILE A 184 -6.00 -20.65 -19.89
CA ILE A 184 -5.48 -21.78 -19.11
C ILE A 184 -4.06 -22.14 -19.54
N TYR A 185 -3.81 -22.26 -20.85
CA TYR A 185 -2.50 -22.67 -21.36
C TYR A 185 -1.45 -21.57 -21.25
N ASN A 186 -1.82 -20.29 -21.36
CA ASN A 186 -0.91 -19.18 -21.07
C ASN A 186 -0.47 -19.20 -19.61
N ARG A 187 -1.40 -19.39 -18.67
CA ARG A 187 -1.08 -19.47 -17.23
C ARG A 187 -0.21 -20.69 -16.89
N GLN A 188 -0.34 -21.78 -17.65
CA GLN A 188 0.47 -22.99 -17.49
C GLN A 188 1.80 -22.94 -18.25
N GLU A 189 2.09 -21.86 -18.99
CA GLU A 189 3.28 -21.72 -19.85
C GLU A 189 3.40 -22.84 -20.91
N GLU A 190 2.25 -23.41 -21.31
CA GLU A 190 2.17 -24.48 -22.31
C GLU A 190 2.18 -23.89 -23.73
N TYR A 191 3.28 -23.20 -24.07
CA TYR A 191 3.36 -22.31 -25.23
C TYR A 191 3.04 -22.98 -26.59
N ASP A 192 3.37 -24.27 -26.77
CA ASP A 192 3.02 -25.00 -27.99
C ASP A 192 1.49 -25.13 -28.16
N LYS A 193 0.78 -25.36 -27.06
CA LYS A 193 -0.70 -25.44 -27.09
C LYS A 193 -1.30 -24.07 -27.32
N VAL A 194 -0.73 -23.03 -26.70
CA VAL A 194 -1.13 -21.63 -26.92
C VAL A 194 -1.06 -21.27 -28.40
N ILE A 195 0.09 -21.50 -29.05
CA ILE A 195 0.25 -21.27 -30.51
C ILE A 195 -0.76 -22.09 -31.31
N GLY A 196 -0.99 -23.35 -30.94
CA GLY A 196 -2.01 -24.19 -31.59
C GLY A 196 -3.43 -23.63 -31.47
N ILE A 197 -3.79 -23.01 -30.34
CA ILE A 197 -5.08 -22.34 -30.15
C ILE A 197 -5.15 -21.03 -30.95
N LEU A 198 -4.08 -20.22 -30.95
CA LEU A 198 -4.00 -18.98 -31.73
C LEU A 198 -4.13 -19.25 -33.23
N ASN A 199 -3.51 -20.31 -33.74
CA ASN A 199 -3.67 -20.74 -35.14
C ASN A 199 -5.12 -21.11 -35.46
N LYS A 200 -5.82 -21.84 -34.58
CA LYS A 200 -7.24 -22.17 -34.77
C LYS A 200 -8.13 -20.94 -34.72
N LEU A 201 -7.82 -19.97 -33.85
CA LEU A 201 -8.53 -18.69 -33.78
C LEU A 201 -8.33 -17.91 -35.08
N GLU A 202 -7.11 -17.90 -35.61
CA GLU A 202 -6.78 -17.25 -36.88
C GLU A 202 -7.46 -17.91 -38.07
N GLU A 203 -7.52 -19.23 -38.13
CA GLU A 203 -8.25 -19.97 -39.17
C GLU A 203 -9.75 -19.60 -39.20
N ARG A 204 -10.34 -19.27 -38.04
CA ARG A 204 -11.77 -18.96 -37.91
C ARG A 204 -12.10 -17.49 -38.12
N MET A 205 -11.24 -16.58 -37.67
CA MET A 205 -11.48 -15.14 -37.69
C MET A 205 -10.72 -14.40 -38.80
N GLY A 206 -9.76 -15.07 -39.44
CA GLY A 206 -8.75 -14.44 -40.28
C GLY A 206 -7.59 -13.88 -39.46
N LYS A 207 -6.48 -13.62 -40.15
CA LYS A 207 -5.31 -12.95 -39.58
C LYS A 207 -5.68 -11.55 -39.13
N ASN A 208 -5.26 -11.19 -37.93
CA ASN A 208 -5.44 -9.85 -37.37
C ASN A 208 -4.27 -9.50 -36.43
N GLU A 209 -4.15 -8.21 -36.13
CA GLU A 209 -3.14 -7.64 -35.23
C GLU A 209 -3.05 -8.39 -33.90
N GLN A 210 -4.19 -8.60 -33.24
CA GLN A 210 -4.23 -9.14 -31.89
C GLN A 210 -3.64 -10.55 -31.82
N LEU A 211 -4.05 -11.44 -32.74
CA LEU A 211 -3.54 -12.82 -32.77
C LEU A 211 -2.07 -12.87 -33.16
N SER A 212 -1.65 -12.07 -34.15
CA SER A 212 -0.27 -12.06 -34.64
C SER A 212 0.69 -11.55 -33.54
N MET A 213 0.31 -10.47 -32.84
CA MET A 213 1.09 -9.93 -31.72
C MET A 213 1.16 -10.90 -30.53
N GLU A 214 0.09 -11.64 -30.26
CA GLU A 214 0.12 -12.66 -29.20
C GLU A 214 1.04 -13.82 -29.59
N LYS A 215 0.96 -14.33 -30.82
CA LYS A 215 1.89 -15.36 -31.31
C LYS A 215 3.35 -14.88 -31.23
N PHE A 216 3.61 -13.66 -31.68
CA PHE A 216 4.92 -13.03 -31.59
C PHE A 216 5.47 -13.02 -30.15
N ARG A 217 4.67 -12.55 -29.18
CA ARG A 217 5.05 -12.56 -27.75
C ARG A 217 5.34 -13.96 -27.22
N ILE A 218 4.52 -14.94 -27.60
CA ILE A 218 4.70 -16.33 -27.17
C ILE A 218 5.97 -16.93 -27.79
N TYR A 219 6.28 -16.63 -29.06
CA TYR A 219 7.55 -17.06 -29.65
C TYR A 219 8.77 -16.43 -28.95
N LEU A 220 8.71 -15.15 -28.57
CA LEU A 220 9.77 -14.51 -27.76
C LEU A 220 9.94 -15.19 -26.39
N GLN A 221 8.84 -15.51 -25.69
CA GLN A 221 8.89 -16.22 -24.41
C GLN A 221 9.50 -17.63 -24.55
N LYS A 222 9.21 -18.31 -25.67
CA LYS A 222 9.84 -19.60 -26.02
C LYS A 222 11.30 -19.48 -26.43
N LYS A 223 11.83 -18.27 -26.63
CA LYS A 223 13.14 -18.01 -27.25
C LYS A 223 13.24 -18.60 -28.66
N ASP A 224 12.12 -18.63 -29.37
CA ASP A 224 12.06 -19.00 -30.79
C ASP A 224 12.11 -17.75 -31.65
N ASP A 225 13.29 -17.13 -31.69
CA ASP A 225 13.52 -15.85 -32.35
C ASP A 225 13.22 -15.91 -33.85
N LYS A 226 13.32 -17.09 -34.47
CA LYS A 226 13.02 -17.30 -35.89
C LYS A 226 11.52 -17.18 -36.16
N SER A 227 10.70 -17.88 -35.38
CA SER A 227 9.25 -17.81 -35.52
C SER A 227 8.72 -16.43 -35.10
N ALA A 228 9.30 -15.82 -34.07
CA ALA A 228 8.99 -14.45 -33.69
C ALA A 228 9.30 -13.47 -34.83
N PHE A 229 10.48 -13.56 -35.44
CA PHE A 229 10.87 -12.74 -36.59
C PHE A 229 9.90 -12.89 -37.75
N HIS A 230 9.55 -14.12 -38.12
CA HIS A 230 8.62 -14.36 -39.24
C HIS A 230 7.21 -13.81 -38.96
N GLU A 231 6.72 -13.95 -37.72
CA GLU A 231 5.40 -13.44 -37.34
C GLU A 231 5.32 -11.92 -37.43
N ILE A 232 6.33 -11.20 -36.91
CA ILE A 232 6.36 -9.73 -36.97
C ILE A 232 6.63 -9.22 -38.40
N GLU A 233 7.47 -9.89 -39.17
CA GLU A 233 7.72 -9.56 -40.58
C GLU A 233 6.41 -9.66 -41.39
N SER A 234 5.69 -10.77 -41.24
CA SER A 234 4.40 -10.98 -41.88
C SER A 234 3.33 -9.99 -41.38
N LEU A 235 3.44 -9.48 -40.15
CA LEU A 235 2.54 -8.44 -39.64
C LEU A 235 2.84 -7.07 -40.25
N VAL A 236 4.12 -6.72 -40.40
CA VAL A 236 4.55 -5.47 -41.07
C VAL A 236 4.18 -5.46 -42.55
N GLU A 237 4.24 -6.61 -43.23
CA GLU A 237 3.80 -6.73 -44.63
C GLU A 237 2.29 -6.46 -44.80
N GLU A 238 1.48 -6.92 -43.84
CA GLU A 238 0.02 -6.71 -43.86
C GLU A 238 -0.37 -5.27 -43.47
N TYR A 239 0.39 -4.66 -42.56
CA TYR A 239 0.16 -3.29 -42.06
C TYR A 239 1.37 -2.38 -42.28
N PRO A 240 1.76 -2.10 -43.54
CA PRO A 240 3.00 -1.40 -43.85
C PRO A 240 3.03 0.06 -43.37
N ASN A 241 1.87 0.66 -43.14
CA ASN A 241 1.72 2.04 -42.70
C ASN A 241 1.63 2.19 -41.16
N ASP A 242 1.62 1.08 -40.41
CA ASP A 242 1.63 1.14 -38.95
C ASP A 242 3.07 1.13 -38.44
N MET A 243 3.56 2.31 -38.09
CA MET A 243 4.94 2.50 -37.64
C MET A 243 5.26 1.72 -36.37
N ARG A 244 4.27 1.36 -35.54
CA ARG A 244 4.49 0.59 -34.31
C ARG A 244 5.14 -0.76 -34.62
N TYR A 245 4.64 -1.48 -35.63
CA TYR A 245 5.22 -2.78 -36.00
C TYR A 245 6.56 -2.65 -36.69
N GLN A 246 6.77 -1.56 -37.44
CA GLN A 246 8.10 -1.30 -38.00
C GLN A 246 9.12 -1.16 -36.88
N VAL A 247 8.83 -0.42 -35.81
CA VAL A 247 9.75 -0.32 -34.66
C VAL A 247 9.97 -1.68 -33.98
N VAL A 248 8.91 -2.46 -33.73
CA VAL A 248 9.04 -3.80 -33.15
C VAL A 248 9.90 -4.71 -34.04
N LEU A 249 9.73 -4.67 -35.36
CA LEU A 249 10.58 -5.41 -36.29
C LEU A 249 12.04 -4.97 -36.19
N GLY A 250 12.30 -3.66 -36.07
CA GLY A 250 13.63 -3.11 -35.78
C GLY A 250 14.22 -3.66 -34.48
N ASP A 251 13.44 -3.71 -33.40
CA ASP A 251 13.87 -4.25 -32.10
C ASP A 251 14.25 -5.74 -32.23
N VAL A 252 13.47 -6.51 -32.98
CA VAL A 252 13.76 -7.92 -33.27
C VAL A 252 15.02 -8.08 -34.12
N TYR A 253 15.24 -7.20 -35.10
CA TYR A 253 16.49 -7.16 -35.85
C TYR A 253 17.69 -6.91 -34.92
N MET A 254 17.55 -5.98 -33.98
CA MET A 254 18.59 -5.67 -32.99
C MET A 254 18.93 -6.88 -32.13
N GLN A 255 17.92 -7.57 -31.57
CA GLN A 255 18.09 -8.77 -30.77
C GLN A 255 18.76 -9.91 -31.54
N ASN A 256 18.50 -10.03 -32.84
CA ASN A 256 19.11 -11.03 -33.72
C ASN A 256 20.48 -10.60 -34.28
N GLY A 257 21.08 -9.51 -33.79
CA GLY A 257 22.40 -9.03 -34.20
C GLY A 257 22.44 -8.32 -35.56
N LYS A 258 21.29 -8.13 -36.21
CA LYS A 258 21.12 -7.38 -37.47
C LYS A 258 21.01 -5.88 -37.20
N LYS A 259 22.10 -5.35 -36.63
CA LYS A 259 22.17 -3.97 -36.10
C LYS A 259 21.92 -2.92 -37.20
N GLN A 260 22.45 -3.13 -38.41
CA GLN A 260 22.31 -2.14 -39.48
C GLN A 260 20.86 -2.06 -39.96
N GLU A 261 20.19 -3.20 -40.13
CA GLU A 261 18.78 -3.27 -40.54
C GLU A 261 17.87 -2.61 -39.52
N ALA A 262 18.11 -2.85 -38.22
CA ALA A 262 17.41 -2.17 -37.14
C ALA A 262 17.56 -0.64 -37.22
N TYR A 263 18.79 -0.16 -37.40
CA TYR A 263 19.09 1.26 -37.52
C TYR A 263 18.37 1.95 -38.69
N GLU A 264 18.37 1.33 -39.88
CA GLU A 264 17.67 1.88 -41.04
C GLU A 264 16.15 1.95 -40.81
N ILE A 265 15.57 0.96 -40.12
CA ILE A 265 14.16 0.95 -39.77
C ILE A 265 13.83 2.09 -38.80
N TYR A 266 14.59 2.23 -37.70
CA TYR A 266 14.33 3.31 -36.74
C TYR A 266 14.44 4.70 -37.39
N LYS A 267 15.43 4.88 -38.28
CA LYS A 267 15.59 6.13 -39.04
C LYS A 267 14.44 6.38 -40.00
N LYS A 268 13.96 5.35 -40.69
CA LYS A 268 12.81 5.46 -41.59
C LYS A 268 11.56 5.89 -40.80
N VAL A 269 11.28 5.21 -39.68
CA VAL A 269 10.14 5.57 -38.82
C VAL A 269 10.25 7.00 -38.35
N LEU A 270 11.42 7.44 -37.86
CA LEU A 270 11.60 8.83 -37.38
C LEU A 270 11.61 9.88 -38.49
N ALA A 271 11.83 9.50 -39.75
CA ALA A 271 11.68 10.41 -40.88
C ALA A 271 10.21 10.68 -41.22
N GLU A 272 9.33 9.70 -41.01
CA GLU A 272 7.88 9.81 -41.24
C GLU A 272 7.15 10.35 -40.00
N GLU A 273 7.51 9.85 -38.82
CA GLU A 273 6.98 10.25 -37.51
C GLU A 273 8.10 10.73 -36.59
N PRO A 274 8.54 11.99 -36.70
CA PRO A 274 9.62 12.53 -35.88
C PRO A 274 9.37 12.50 -34.38
N ASP A 275 8.10 12.38 -33.96
CA ASP A 275 7.65 12.36 -32.57
C ASP A 275 7.36 10.93 -32.05
N ASN A 276 7.67 9.88 -32.83
CA ASN A 276 7.43 8.49 -32.45
C ASN A 276 8.37 8.09 -31.30
N ALA A 277 7.83 8.12 -30.08
CA ALA A 277 8.61 7.87 -28.87
C ALA A 277 9.21 6.45 -28.81
N MET A 278 8.54 5.45 -29.41
CA MET A 278 9.05 4.08 -29.46
C MET A 278 10.30 4.02 -30.33
N ALA A 279 10.25 4.59 -31.53
CA ALA A 279 11.40 4.65 -32.44
C ALA A 279 12.55 5.48 -31.87
N MET A 280 12.25 6.61 -31.20
CA MET A 280 13.26 7.40 -30.51
C MET A 280 13.98 6.58 -29.44
N TYR A 281 13.24 5.80 -28.65
CA TYR A 281 13.79 4.99 -27.58
C TYR A 281 14.61 3.80 -28.12
N SER A 282 14.10 3.11 -29.15
CA SER A 282 14.82 2.02 -29.82
C SER A 282 16.11 2.51 -30.49
N LEU A 283 16.10 3.70 -31.07
CA LEU A 283 17.32 4.32 -31.62
C LEU A 283 18.31 4.72 -30.53
N ALA A 284 17.85 5.21 -29.38
CA ALA A 284 18.73 5.43 -28.23
C ALA A 284 19.38 4.09 -27.82
N SER A 285 18.57 3.06 -27.59
CA SER A 285 19.06 1.72 -27.22
C SER A 285 20.08 1.16 -28.23
N TYR A 286 19.87 1.40 -29.53
CA TYR A 286 20.84 1.08 -30.57
C TYR A 286 22.19 1.78 -30.36
N TYR A 287 22.20 3.09 -30.08
CA TYR A 287 23.43 3.83 -29.81
C TYR A 287 24.13 3.36 -28.54
N GLU A 288 23.38 2.97 -27.51
CA GLU A 288 23.94 2.39 -26.28
C GLU A 288 24.66 1.06 -26.56
N GLU A 289 23.98 0.13 -27.23
CA GLU A 289 24.52 -1.20 -27.56
C GLU A 289 25.66 -1.18 -28.59
N THR A 290 25.79 -0.10 -29.35
CA THR A 290 26.90 0.11 -30.29
C THR A 290 28.03 0.96 -29.71
N GLY A 291 27.91 1.40 -28.45
CA GLY A 291 28.94 2.17 -27.75
C GLY A 291 29.04 3.64 -28.17
N GLN A 292 28.04 4.17 -28.88
CA GLN A 292 27.98 5.55 -29.35
C GLN A 292 27.36 6.46 -28.27
N LYS A 293 28.11 6.69 -27.19
CA LYS A 293 27.61 7.35 -25.98
C LYS A 293 27.05 8.76 -26.21
N GLU A 294 27.70 9.57 -27.04
CA GLU A 294 27.25 10.93 -27.32
C GLU A 294 25.91 10.95 -28.07
N LEU A 295 25.75 10.04 -29.04
CA LEU A 295 24.50 9.91 -29.81
C LEU A 295 23.37 9.34 -28.96
N TYR A 296 23.69 8.43 -28.03
CA TYR A 296 22.74 7.95 -27.04
C TYR A 296 22.18 9.10 -26.18
N GLU A 297 23.05 9.94 -25.64
CA GLU A 297 22.64 11.07 -24.79
C GLU A 297 21.82 12.09 -25.58
N GLN A 298 22.22 12.41 -26.81
CA GLN A 298 21.45 13.29 -27.70
C GLN A 298 20.07 12.72 -28.04
N GLN A 299 19.97 11.41 -28.27
CA GLN A 299 18.70 10.76 -28.60
C GLN A 299 17.77 10.70 -27.38
N LEU A 300 18.30 10.43 -26.18
CA LEU A 300 17.53 10.52 -24.95
C LEU A 300 17.03 11.95 -24.69
N ASP A 301 17.84 12.96 -24.94
CA ASP A 301 17.42 14.36 -24.82
C ASP A 301 16.27 14.68 -25.77
N THR A 302 16.39 14.21 -27.02
CA THR A 302 15.34 14.38 -28.04
C THR A 302 14.02 13.76 -27.59
N LEU A 303 14.05 12.61 -26.91
CA LEU A 303 12.85 11.96 -26.37
C LEU A 303 12.30 12.68 -25.15
N LEU A 304 13.14 12.93 -24.16
CA LEU A 304 12.72 13.38 -22.83
C LEU A 304 12.34 14.86 -22.79
N LEU A 305 12.95 15.68 -23.65
CA LEU A 305 12.66 17.11 -23.76
C LEU A 305 11.56 17.43 -24.79
N ASN A 306 11.12 16.46 -25.60
CA ASN A 306 10.04 16.67 -26.57
C ASN A 306 8.67 16.78 -25.87
N LYS A 307 8.01 17.93 -25.99
CA LYS A 307 6.69 18.19 -25.38
C LYS A 307 5.56 17.33 -25.93
N LYS A 308 5.71 16.76 -27.13
CA LYS A 308 4.70 15.87 -27.75
C LYS A 308 4.80 14.43 -27.26
N VAL A 309 5.92 14.04 -26.66
CA VAL A 309 6.07 12.72 -26.03
C VAL A 309 5.31 12.72 -24.70
N ALA A 310 4.41 11.75 -24.55
CA ALA A 310 3.59 11.60 -23.34
C ALA A 310 4.44 11.42 -22.07
N SER A 311 3.96 11.98 -20.96
CA SER A 311 4.63 11.95 -19.65
C SER A 311 4.90 10.53 -19.16
N ASP A 312 3.96 9.60 -19.35
CA ASP A 312 4.12 8.18 -18.99
C ASP A 312 5.30 7.52 -19.71
N THR A 313 5.48 7.84 -20.99
CA THR A 313 6.62 7.32 -21.76
C THR A 313 7.93 7.86 -21.20
N LYS A 314 8.01 9.17 -20.92
CA LYS A 314 9.20 9.78 -20.30
C LYS A 314 9.51 9.17 -18.94
N LEU A 315 8.49 8.92 -18.12
CA LEU A 315 8.63 8.27 -16.81
C LEU A 315 9.23 6.87 -16.94
N ASN A 316 8.75 6.07 -17.89
CA ASN A 316 9.24 4.71 -18.09
C ASN A 316 10.70 4.72 -18.57
N VAL A 317 11.04 5.60 -19.50
CA VAL A 317 12.43 5.80 -19.97
C VAL A 317 13.33 6.22 -18.80
N MET A 318 12.91 7.19 -17.99
CA MET A 318 13.68 7.64 -16.82
C MET A 318 13.85 6.53 -15.78
N ARG A 319 12.83 5.73 -15.50
CA ARG A 319 12.94 4.58 -14.58
C ARG A 319 13.96 3.56 -15.08
N GLN A 320 13.92 3.22 -16.36
CA GLN A 320 14.87 2.28 -16.95
C GLN A 320 16.30 2.85 -16.93
N PHE A 321 16.46 4.13 -17.27
CA PHE A 321 17.74 4.83 -17.21
C PHE A 321 18.34 4.82 -15.80
N ILE A 322 17.53 5.07 -14.77
CA ILE A 322 17.95 4.97 -13.37
C ILE A 322 18.46 3.56 -13.06
N VAL A 323 17.68 2.52 -13.38
CA VAL A 323 18.05 1.12 -13.09
C VAL A 323 19.39 0.75 -13.75
N GLN A 324 19.55 1.08 -15.04
CA GLN A 324 20.79 0.81 -15.78
C GLN A 324 21.98 1.56 -15.18
N ASN A 325 21.81 2.83 -14.84
CA ASN A 325 22.86 3.65 -14.24
C ASN A 325 23.27 3.15 -12.83
N GLU A 326 22.32 2.72 -12.02
CA GLU A 326 22.59 2.13 -10.70
C GLU A 326 23.33 0.80 -10.80
N GLN A 327 23.09 0.01 -11.86
CA GLN A 327 23.83 -1.23 -12.13
C GLN A 327 25.25 -0.99 -12.64
N ALA A 328 25.46 0.04 -13.46
CA ALA A 328 26.72 0.30 -14.14
C ALA A 328 27.79 0.99 -13.29
N GLY A 329 27.41 1.78 -12.28
CA GLY A 329 28.40 2.50 -11.48
C GLY A 329 27.89 3.49 -10.43
N LYS A 330 26.57 3.59 -10.22
CA LYS A 330 25.91 4.48 -9.23
C LYS A 330 26.25 5.97 -9.38
N ASP A 331 26.74 6.42 -10.54
CA ASP A 331 27.01 7.83 -10.79
C ASP A 331 25.70 8.61 -10.84
N SER A 332 25.37 9.26 -9.73
CA SER A 332 24.10 9.99 -9.60
C SER A 332 24.10 11.26 -10.44
N THR A 333 25.27 11.76 -10.86
CA THR A 333 25.44 12.99 -11.65
C THR A 333 24.72 12.89 -12.98
N ARG A 334 24.80 11.73 -13.65
CA ARG A 334 24.19 11.52 -14.97
C ARG A 334 22.67 11.59 -14.90
N VAL A 335 22.08 10.93 -13.91
CA VAL A 335 20.63 10.93 -13.65
C VAL A 335 20.14 12.32 -13.24
N ILE A 336 20.84 12.97 -12.32
CA ILE A 336 20.52 14.31 -11.84
C ILE A 336 20.59 15.33 -12.98
N THR A 337 21.62 15.28 -13.81
CA THR A 337 21.78 16.19 -14.96
C THR A 337 20.64 16.04 -15.97
N LEU A 338 20.19 14.81 -16.21
CA LEU A 338 19.07 14.56 -17.10
C LEU A 338 17.75 15.08 -16.50
N PHE A 339 17.49 14.81 -15.21
CA PHE A 339 16.33 15.38 -14.53
C PHE A 339 16.34 16.91 -14.55
N ASN A 340 17.47 17.55 -14.25
CA ASN A 340 17.57 19.01 -14.26
C ASN A 340 17.16 19.60 -15.61
N ARG A 341 17.60 19.01 -16.73
CA ARG A 341 17.21 19.46 -18.07
C ARG A 341 15.72 19.23 -18.38
N ILE A 342 15.15 18.12 -17.89
CA ILE A 342 13.69 17.90 -17.98
C ILE A 342 12.95 18.96 -17.17
N MET A 343 13.46 19.29 -15.97
CA MET A 343 12.85 20.27 -15.09
C MET A 343 12.91 21.70 -15.64
N GLU A 344 13.93 22.04 -16.43
CA GLU A 344 14.02 23.31 -17.18
C GLU A 344 12.88 23.51 -18.19
N GLN A 345 12.21 22.44 -18.62
CA GLN A 345 11.05 22.53 -19.53
C GLN A 345 9.73 22.86 -18.81
N GLU A 346 9.77 23.00 -17.48
CA GLU A 346 8.62 23.20 -16.60
C GLU A 346 7.52 22.16 -16.85
N PRO A 347 7.69 20.91 -16.34
CA PRO A 347 6.71 19.85 -16.56
C PRO A 347 5.31 20.25 -16.07
N ASP A 348 4.30 20.04 -16.91
CA ASP A 348 2.88 20.29 -16.57
C ASP A 348 2.32 19.23 -15.57
N GLU A 349 3.00 18.10 -15.46
CA GLU A 349 2.58 16.92 -14.68
C GLU A 349 3.56 16.63 -13.54
N ALA A 350 3.04 16.38 -12.35
CA ALA A 350 3.80 16.24 -11.11
C ALA A 350 4.61 14.93 -10.99
N GLN A 351 4.34 13.93 -11.84
CA GLN A 351 4.89 12.59 -11.74
C GLN A 351 6.40 12.55 -12.01
N LEU A 352 6.90 13.31 -12.99
CA LEU A 352 8.34 13.40 -13.30
C LEU A 352 9.12 14.10 -12.19
N PRO A 353 8.70 15.30 -11.72
CA PRO A 353 9.31 15.94 -10.55
C PRO A 353 9.25 15.04 -9.30
N LEU A 354 8.16 14.30 -9.09
CA LEU A 354 8.05 13.37 -7.97
C LEU A 354 9.06 12.22 -8.07
N LEU A 355 9.24 11.63 -9.25
CA LEU A 355 10.26 10.61 -9.48
C LEU A 355 11.67 11.17 -9.22
N TYR A 356 11.93 12.42 -9.62
CA TYR A 356 13.19 13.07 -9.35
C TYR A 356 13.44 13.27 -7.84
N ALA A 357 12.45 13.79 -7.11
CA ALA A 357 12.52 13.94 -5.67
C ALA A 357 12.77 12.60 -4.97
N GLN A 358 12.07 11.54 -5.37
CA GLN A 358 12.28 10.19 -4.85
C GLN A 358 13.70 9.68 -5.11
N TYR A 359 14.25 9.94 -6.31
CA TYR A 359 15.62 9.60 -6.62
C TYR A 359 16.61 10.33 -5.69
N LEU A 360 16.45 11.64 -5.51
CA LEU A 360 17.30 12.44 -4.61
C LEU A 360 17.24 11.94 -3.16
N LEU A 361 16.03 11.66 -2.65
CA LEU A 361 15.85 11.10 -1.30
C LEU A 361 16.52 9.73 -1.16
N SER A 362 16.45 8.87 -2.18
CA SER A 362 17.14 7.57 -2.18
C SER A 362 18.68 7.70 -2.13
N LYS A 363 19.21 8.85 -2.55
CA LYS A 363 20.63 9.21 -2.48
C LYS A 363 21.01 9.96 -1.20
N GLY A 364 20.06 10.21 -0.29
CA GLY A 364 20.27 11.01 0.91
C GLY A 364 20.41 12.51 0.64
N MET A 365 20.07 12.97 -0.56
CA MET A 365 20.14 14.37 -1.00
C MET A 365 18.87 15.13 -0.58
N ASN A 366 18.59 15.15 0.72
CA ASN A 366 17.35 15.70 1.28
C ASN A 366 17.22 17.22 1.03
N LYS A 367 18.34 17.94 1.01
CA LYS A 367 18.36 19.40 0.78
C LYS A 367 17.95 19.74 -0.66
N GLU A 368 18.41 18.95 -1.61
CA GLU A 368 18.13 19.08 -3.04
C GLU A 368 16.72 18.59 -3.37
N ALA A 369 16.21 17.58 -2.67
CA ALA A 369 14.84 17.08 -2.86
C ALA A 369 13.77 18.12 -2.47
N GLY A 370 14.03 18.96 -1.47
CA GLY A 370 13.07 19.95 -0.94
C GLY A 370 12.48 20.90 -2.01
N PRO A 371 13.30 21.61 -2.79
CA PRO A 371 12.82 22.44 -3.90
C PRO A 371 11.98 21.67 -4.93
N VAL A 372 12.40 20.44 -5.28
CA VAL A 372 11.68 19.61 -6.26
C VAL A 372 10.32 19.19 -5.71
N LEU A 373 10.23 18.80 -4.43
CA LEU A 373 8.97 18.47 -3.76
C LEU A 373 8.02 19.69 -3.66
N ARG A 374 8.56 20.90 -3.48
CA ARG A 374 7.74 22.13 -3.55
C ARG A 374 7.19 22.38 -4.95
N GLN A 375 7.96 22.08 -5.99
CA GLN A 375 7.46 22.13 -7.36
C GLN A 375 6.38 21.08 -7.62
N VAL A 376 6.52 19.87 -7.08
CA VAL A 376 5.45 18.85 -7.09
C VAL A 376 4.17 19.42 -6.50
N LEU A 377 4.24 20.07 -5.33
CA LEU A 377 3.07 20.69 -4.68
C LEU A 377 2.52 21.93 -5.41
N ALA A 378 3.35 22.63 -6.18
CA ALA A 378 2.89 23.74 -7.01
C ALA A 378 2.06 23.25 -8.21
N ILE A 379 2.40 22.08 -8.77
CA ILE A 379 1.67 21.44 -9.89
C ILE A 379 0.46 20.66 -9.37
N ASP A 380 0.66 19.85 -8.33
CA ASP A 380 -0.36 19.03 -7.66
C ASP A 380 -0.38 19.33 -6.15
N PRO A 381 -1.18 20.33 -5.71
CA PRO A 381 -1.34 20.67 -4.30
C PRO A 381 -1.93 19.53 -3.46
N THR A 382 -2.56 18.53 -4.08
CA THR A 382 -3.17 17.38 -3.37
C THR A 382 -2.18 16.24 -3.12
N ASN A 383 -0.93 16.38 -3.57
CA ASN A 383 0.09 15.36 -3.41
C ASN A 383 0.52 15.17 -1.94
N THR A 384 -0.21 14.33 -1.22
CA THR A 384 0.00 14.09 0.21
C THR A 384 1.39 13.52 0.50
N ALA A 385 1.92 12.65 -0.38
CA ALA A 385 3.24 12.04 -0.19
C ALA A 385 4.37 13.09 -0.21
N ALA A 386 4.34 14.02 -1.17
CA ALA A 386 5.31 15.11 -1.24
C ALA A 386 5.21 16.04 -0.02
N ARG A 387 3.97 16.39 0.37
CA ARG A 387 3.69 17.22 1.54
C ARG A 387 4.19 16.60 2.84
N MET A 388 3.91 15.31 3.06
CA MET A 388 4.38 14.59 4.26
C MET A 388 5.90 14.47 4.31
N THR A 389 6.56 14.34 3.16
CA THR A 389 8.02 14.29 3.08
C THR A 389 8.64 15.63 3.49
N LEU A 390 8.11 16.75 2.98
CA LEU A 390 8.52 18.09 3.38
C LEU A 390 8.22 18.35 4.86
N LEU A 391 7.06 17.91 5.34
CA LEU A 391 6.65 18.06 6.74
C LEU A 391 7.63 17.33 7.67
N GLY A 392 8.02 16.10 7.34
CA GLY A 392 9.00 15.35 8.13
C GLY A 392 10.36 16.05 8.21
N GLU A 393 10.79 16.74 7.16
CA GLU A 393 12.01 17.55 7.19
C GLU A 393 11.85 18.82 8.03
N ALA A 394 10.73 19.54 7.87
CA ALA A 394 10.43 20.73 8.66
C ALA A 394 10.35 20.41 10.17
N VAL A 395 9.74 19.28 10.52
CA VAL A 395 9.70 18.75 11.90
C VAL A 395 11.10 18.46 12.42
N ARG A 396 11.98 17.79 11.65
CA ARG A 396 13.37 17.54 12.06
C ARG A 396 14.18 18.82 12.27
N GLN A 397 13.92 19.85 11.46
CA GLN A 397 14.58 21.15 11.56
C GLN A 397 13.96 22.07 12.61
N GLU A 398 12.84 21.67 13.23
CA GLU A 398 12.02 22.51 14.10
C GLU A 398 11.58 23.83 13.40
N ASP A 399 11.38 23.80 12.08
CA ASP A 399 10.88 24.96 11.33
C ASP A 399 9.37 25.06 11.47
N TYR A 400 8.92 25.60 12.60
CA TYR A 400 7.50 25.73 12.93
C TYR A 400 6.72 26.55 11.90
N LYS A 401 7.37 27.49 11.19
CA LYS A 401 6.72 28.29 10.15
C LYS A 401 6.39 27.41 8.95
N GLU A 402 7.34 26.60 8.50
CA GLU A 402 7.10 25.69 7.38
C GLU A 402 6.12 24.56 7.77
N ILE A 403 6.21 24.04 9.00
CA ILE A 403 5.23 23.09 9.55
C ILE A 403 3.81 23.65 9.44
N MET A 404 3.60 24.90 9.86
CA MET A 404 2.30 25.56 9.78
C MET A 404 1.81 25.66 8.33
N ASN A 405 2.63 26.18 7.41
CA ASN A 405 2.26 26.32 6.00
C ASN A 405 1.87 24.97 5.36
N LEU A 406 2.67 23.92 5.60
CA LEU A 406 2.44 22.60 5.02
C LEU A 406 1.18 21.94 5.59
N CYS A 407 0.95 22.08 6.89
CA CYS A 407 -0.20 21.49 7.57
C CYS A 407 -1.49 22.25 7.30
N GLU A 408 -1.49 23.59 7.25
CA GLU A 408 -2.68 24.39 6.92
C GLU A 408 -3.24 24.02 5.55
N ALA A 409 -2.38 24.05 4.52
CA ALA A 409 -2.78 23.60 3.19
C ALA A 409 -3.07 22.08 3.14
N GLY A 410 -2.55 21.29 4.08
CA GLY A 410 -2.73 19.83 4.12
C GLY A 410 -4.09 19.46 4.71
N VAL A 411 -4.53 20.22 5.71
CA VAL A 411 -5.89 20.18 6.26
C VAL A 411 -6.90 20.58 5.19
N GLU A 412 -6.58 21.56 4.34
CA GLU A 412 -7.45 21.96 3.23
C GLU A 412 -7.56 20.89 2.14
N SER A 413 -6.45 20.29 1.72
CA SER A 413 -6.44 19.29 0.64
C SER A 413 -6.87 17.90 1.10
N ASN A 414 -6.62 17.55 2.37
CA ASN A 414 -6.85 16.21 2.93
C ASN A 414 -7.42 16.30 4.36
N PRO A 415 -8.70 16.72 4.53
CA PRO A 415 -9.28 16.96 5.85
C PRO A 415 -9.36 15.74 6.78
N ASP A 416 -9.28 14.53 6.22
CA ASP A 416 -9.33 13.27 6.97
C ASP A 416 -7.96 12.82 7.51
N MET A 417 -6.86 13.47 7.09
CA MET A 417 -5.51 13.12 7.53
C MET A 417 -5.17 13.84 8.85
N LEU A 418 -5.47 13.18 9.97
CA LEU A 418 -5.31 13.74 11.32
C LEU A 418 -3.87 14.18 11.64
N GLU A 419 -2.87 13.59 11.00
CA GLU A 419 -1.47 13.96 11.16
C GLU A 419 -1.20 15.45 10.88
N PHE A 420 -1.85 16.06 9.88
CA PHE A 420 -1.68 17.51 9.61
C PHE A 420 -2.23 18.36 10.75
N TYR A 421 -3.37 17.99 11.33
CA TYR A 421 -3.93 18.69 12.48
C TYR A 421 -3.01 18.58 13.70
N PHE A 422 -2.43 17.40 13.93
CA PHE A 422 -1.55 17.13 15.05
C PHE A 422 -0.29 18.01 15.00
N TYR A 423 0.42 18.01 13.87
CA TYR A 423 1.61 18.85 13.73
C TYR A 423 1.29 20.35 13.73
N LEU A 424 0.13 20.75 13.20
CA LEU A 424 -0.33 22.14 13.27
C LEU A 424 -0.64 22.57 14.69
N ALA A 425 -1.29 21.72 15.49
CA ALA A 425 -1.56 21.99 16.90
C ALA A 425 -0.28 22.19 17.72
N ILE A 426 0.73 21.35 17.48
CA ILE A 426 2.06 21.48 18.10
C ILE A 426 2.71 22.81 17.69
N ALA A 427 2.67 23.16 16.40
CA ALA A 427 3.27 24.39 15.92
C ALA A 427 2.58 25.64 16.50
N TYR A 428 1.25 25.64 16.61
CA TYR A 428 0.51 26.72 17.27
C TYR A 428 0.84 26.82 18.76
N ASN A 429 0.95 25.70 19.48
CA ASN A 429 1.32 25.70 20.89
C ASN A 429 2.74 26.26 21.09
N GLN A 430 3.70 25.87 20.25
CA GLN A 430 5.06 26.43 20.29
C GLN A 430 5.12 27.92 19.95
N ALA A 431 4.22 28.40 19.09
CA ALA A 431 4.05 29.82 18.78
C ALA A 431 3.26 30.58 19.86
N GLU A 432 2.92 29.95 20.99
CA GLU A 432 2.08 30.47 22.08
C GLU A 432 0.67 30.91 21.62
N ARG A 433 0.22 30.40 20.45
CA ARG A 433 -1.09 30.62 19.84
C ARG A 433 -2.11 29.61 20.40
N THR A 434 -2.37 29.72 21.70
CA THR A 434 -3.18 28.74 22.46
C THR A 434 -4.60 28.58 21.90
N ASP A 435 -5.26 29.67 21.49
CA ASP A 435 -6.62 29.62 20.94
C ASP A 435 -6.67 28.88 19.59
N ASP A 436 -5.66 29.07 18.75
CA ASP A 436 -5.55 28.39 17.45
C ASP A 436 -5.27 26.88 17.63
N ALA A 437 -4.41 26.52 18.58
CA ALA A 437 -4.16 25.13 18.94
C ALA A 437 -5.43 24.42 19.43
N LEU A 438 -6.23 25.09 20.25
CA LEU A 438 -7.51 24.56 20.72
C LEU A 438 -8.52 24.40 19.58
N ALA A 439 -8.65 25.42 18.71
CA ALA A 439 -9.56 25.37 17.57
C ALA A 439 -9.19 24.26 16.58
N ILE A 440 -7.90 24.07 16.27
CA ILE A 440 -7.47 23.05 15.32
C ILE A 440 -7.64 21.63 15.88
N CYS A 441 -7.39 21.41 17.18
CA CYS A 441 -7.66 20.12 17.83
C CYS A 441 -9.16 19.80 17.81
N GLN A 442 -10.03 20.77 18.11
CA GLN A 442 -11.47 20.59 18.04
C GLN A 442 -11.95 20.28 16.61
N LYS A 443 -11.37 20.96 15.62
CA LYS A 443 -11.62 20.64 14.20
C LYS A 443 -11.18 19.21 13.88
N ALA A 444 -10.00 18.80 14.31
CA ALA A 444 -9.48 17.44 14.11
C ALA A 444 -10.44 16.37 14.67
N LEU A 445 -10.97 16.60 15.88
CA LEU A 445 -11.94 15.70 16.52
C LEU A 445 -13.24 15.56 15.73
N SER A 446 -13.64 16.55 14.92
CA SER A 446 -14.80 16.45 14.02
C SER A 446 -14.55 15.58 12.78
N HIS A 447 -13.29 15.25 12.47
CA HIS A 447 -12.87 14.38 11.37
C HIS A 447 -12.48 12.97 11.83
N VAL A 448 -12.59 12.66 13.12
CA VAL A 448 -12.31 11.32 13.66
C VAL A 448 -13.37 10.33 13.17
N LYS A 449 -12.89 9.18 12.71
CA LYS A 449 -13.68 8.03 12.23
C LYS A 449 -13.43 6.81 13.12
N ASP A 450 -14.26 5.78 13.00
CA ASP A 450 -14.15 4.55 13.80
C ASP A 450 -12.79 3.82 13.62
N ASP A 451 -12.15 3.98 12.46
CA ASP A 451 -10.84 3.42 12.11
C ASP A 451 -9.66 4.36 12.41
N SER A 452 -9.92 5.55 12.96
CA SER A 452 -8.86 6.50 13.34
C SER A 452 -8.00 5.96 14.49
N LYS A 453 -6.71 6.26 14.44
CA LYS A 453 -5.75 5.86 15.49
C LYS A 453 -6.10 6.54 16.81
N LYS A 454 -6.48 5.74 17.81
CA LYS A 454 -6.88 6.25 19.14
C LYS A 454 -5.77 7.00 19.84
N GLU A 455 -4.52 6.67 19.55
CA GLU A 455 -3.33 7.36 20.06
C GLU A 455 -3.34 8.83 19.64
N VAL A 456 -3.62 9.11 18.36
CA VAL A 456 -3.68 10.49 17.83
C VAL A 456 -4.87 11.25 18.43
N VAL A 457 -6.01 10.57 18.61
CA VAL A 457 -7.18 11.16 19.28
C VAL A 457 -6.85 11.53 20.74
N SER A 458 -6.16 10.66 21.46
CA SER A 458 -5.67 10.92 22.81
C SER A 458 -4.76 12.15 22.85
N ASP A 459 -3.85 12.29 21.89
CA ASP A 459 -2.95 13.43 21.82
C ASP A 459 -3.67 14.76 21.60
N PHE A 460 -4.75 14.80 20.79
CA PHE A 460 -5.56 16.01 20.65
C PHE A 460 -6.20 16.44 21.97
N TYR A 461 -6.74 15.48 22.74
CA TYR A 461 -7.31 15.77 24.06
C TYR A 461 -6.23 16.22 25.06
N ALA A 462 -5.03 15.66 24.99
CA ALA A 462 -3.91 16.10 25.83
C ALA A 462 -3.51 17.55 25.52
N ILE A 463 -3.42 17.92 24.24
CA ILE A 463 -3.13 19.30 23.81
C ILE A 463 -4.26 20.26 24.22
N ILE A 464 -5.53 19.84 24.14
CA ILE A 464 -6.67 20.61 24.64
C ILE A 464 -6.56 20.82 26.17
N GLY A 465 -6.14 19.79 26.91
CA GLY A 465 -5.87 19.88 28.34
C GLY A 465 -4.80 20.91 28.68
N ASP A 466 -3.66 20.87 27.99
CA ASP A 466 -2.57 21.85 28.13
C ASP A 466 -3.07 23.29 27.82
N ALA A 467 -3.90 23.43 26.77
CA ALA A 467 -4.44 24.73 26.35
C ALA A 467 -5.43 25.31 27.38
N TYR A 468 -6.36 24.50 27.90
CA TYR A 468 -7.29 24.95 28.94
C TYR A 468 -6.56 25.28 30.26
N HIS A 469 -5.56 24.49 30.65
CA HIS A 469 -4.76 24.78 31.83
C HIS A 469 -4.02 26.12 31.67
N THR A 470 -3.44 26.39 30.50
CA THR A 470 -2.78 27.68 30.20
C THR A 470 -3.76 28.87 30.33
N LYS A 471 -5.04 28.64 30.06
CA LYS A 471 -6.12 29.64 30.23
C LYS A 471 -6.70 29.70 31.65
N ASN A 472 -6.16 28.94 32.60
CA ASN A 472 -6.67 28.77 33.97
C ASN A 472 -8.11 28.20 34.03
N LEU A 473 -8.51 27.42 33.02
CA LEU A 473 -9.78 26.72 32.95
C LEU A 473 -9.58 25.28 33.46
N HIS A 474 -9.36 25.15 34.76
CA HIS A 474 -8.87 23.91 35.39
C HIS A 474 -9.85 22.73 35.26
N ALA A 475 -11.16 22.98 35.37
CA ALA A 475 -12.16 21.92 35.27
C ALA A 475 -12.20 21.32 33.85
N GLU A 476 -12.14 22.17 32.83
CA GLU A 476 -12.11 21.81 31.42
C GLU A 476 -10.80 21.12 31.05
N ALA A 477 -9.67 21.58 31.61
CA ALA A 477 -8.37 20.95 31.43
C ALA A 477 -8.37 19.49 31.91
N TYR A 478 -8.87 19.25 33.12
CA TYR A 478 -8.92 17.91 33.69
C TYR A 478 -9.90 16.98 32.98
N ALA A 479 -11.05 17.49 32.55
CA ALA A 479 -11.98 16.72 31.71
C ALA A 479 -11.35 16.32 30.36
N ALA A 480 -10.52 17.20 29.78
CA ALA A 480 -9.79 16.89 28.55
C ALA A 480 -8.71 15.81 28.79
N TYR A 481 -7.94 15.88 29.88
CA TYR A 481 -6.98 14.81 30.20
C TYR A 481 -7.64 13.47 30.52
N ASP A 482 -8.74 13.46 31.27
CA ASP A 482 -9.50 12.24 31.50
C ASP A 482 -9.97 11.64 30.16
N SER A 483 -10.41 12.47 29.21
CA SER A 483 -10.74 12.02 27.84
C SER A 483 -9.52 11.47 27.11
N ALA A 484 -8.36 12.13 27.20
CA ALA A 484 -7.12 11.64 26.59
C ALA A 484 -6.77 10.23 27.08
N LEU A 485 -6.88 9.99 28.40
CA LEU A 485 -6.56 8.70 29.02
C LEU A 485 -7.63 7.62 28.79
N VAL A 486 -8.87 8.00 28.43
CA VAL A 486 -9.88 7.03 27.95
C VAL A 486 -9.47 6.47 26.59
N TYR A 487 -8.98 7.31 25.67
CA TYR A 487 -8.53 6.86 24.35
C TYR A 487 -7.21 6.11 24.40
N ASN A 488 -6.26 6.57 25.21
CA ASN A 488 -4.98 5.91 25.42
C ASN A 488 -4.55 6.04 26.90
N PRO A 489 -4.79 5.02 27.73
CA PRO A 489 -4.38 5.00 29.14
C PRO A 489 -2.87 5.08 29.37
N SER A 490 -2.08 4.82 28.33
CA SER A 490 -0.62 4.82 28.35
C SER A 490 -0.03 6.05 27.66
N ASN A 491 -0.82 7.10 27.41
CA ASN A 491 -0.29 8.35 26.87
C ASN A 491 0.64 9.01 27.90
N ILE A 492 1.95 8.78 27.75
CA ILE A 492 2.98 9.20 28.70
C ILE A 492 3.00 10.73 28.85
N GLY A 493 2.83 11.47 27.75
CA GLY A 493 2.79 12.94 27.76
C GLY A 493 1.59 13.46 28.56
N ALA A 494 0.39 12.92 28.30
CA ALA A 494 -0.82 13.28 29.04
C ALA A 494 -0.71 12.93 30.54
N LEU A 495 -0.22 11.72 30.86
CA LEU A 495 -0.01 11.28 32.24
C LEU A 495 0.95 12.23 32.99
N ASN A 496 2.06 12.63 32.36
CA ASN A 496 3.03 13.51 32.99
C ASN A 496 2.48 14.91 33.21
N ASN A 497 1.90 15.53 32.17
CA ASN A 497 1.38 16.89 32.26
C ASN A 497 0.21 16.98 33.26
N TYR A 498 -0.70 16.01 33.22
CA TYR A 498 -1.83 15.96 34.14
C TYR A 498 -1.36 15.78 35.59
N ALA A 499 -0.43 14.86 35.85
CA ALA A 499 0.14 14.66 37.18
C ALA A 499 0.86 15.92 37.69
N TYR A 500 1.63 16.57 36.82
CA TYR A 500 2.31 17.82 37.16
C TYR A 500 1.32 18.92 37.55
N TYR A 501 0.25 19.13 36.78
CA TYR A 501 -0.74 20.17 37.09
C TYR A 501 -1.50 19.92 38.39
N LEU A 502 -1.93 18.68 38.63
CA LEU A 502 -2.51 18.27 39.92
C LEU A 502 -1.56 18.58 41.09
N SER A 503 -0.27 18.32 40.92
CA SER A 503 0.74 18.55 41.97
C SER A 503 0.96 20.03 42.29
N VAL A 504 1.01 20.88 41.26
CA VAL A 504 1.19 22.34 41.41
C VAL A 504 -0.02 22.95 42.12
N GLU A 505 -1.22 22.47 41.81
CA GLU A 505 -2.47 22.86 42.47
C GLU A 505 -2.71 22.17 43.82
N ARG A 506 -1.81 21.26 44.22
CA ARG A 506 -1.93 20.44 45.44
C ARG A 506 -3.24 19.67 45.54
N ARG A 507 -3.74 19.21 44.39
CA ARG A 507 -5.01 18.52 44.22
C ARG A 507 -4.78 17.04 43.89
N ASP A 508 -5.61 16.16 44.45
CA ASP A 508 -5.66 14.72 44.10
C ASP A 508 -4.27 14.07 44.00
N LEU A 509 -3.39 14.33 44.98
CA LEU A 509 -1.96 13.99 44.92
C LEU A 509 -1.69 12.49 44.79
N ASP A 510 -2.60 11.63 45.27
CA ASP A 510 -2.51 10.17 45.06
C ASP A 510 -2.72 9.79 43.59
N LYS A 511 -3.66 10.46 42.89
CA LYS A 511 -3.88 10.29 41.45
C LYS A 511 -2.67 10.79 40.67
N ALA A 512 -2.11 11.95 41.07
CA ALA A 512 -0.90 12.50 40.46
C ALA A 512 0.29 11.54 40.59
N GLU A 513 0.51 10.99 41.78
CA GLU A 513 1.58 10.01 42.02
C GLU A 513 1.41 8.75 41.18
N GLU A 514 0.20 8.17 41.11
CA GLU A 514 -0.06 6.97 40.29
C GLU A 514 0.25 7.21 38.81
N MET A 515 -0.17 8.36 38.27
CA MET A 515 0.08 8.72 36.87
C MET A 515 1.57 8.96 36.61
N SER A 516 2.24 9.74 37.47
CA SER A 516 3.65 10.05 37.30
C SER A 516 4.55 8.83 37.58
N TYR A 517 4.13 7.88 38.41
CA TYR A 517 4.84 6.61 38.58
C TYR A 517 4.84 5.80 37.28
N LYS A 518 3.72 5.80 36.52
CA LYS A 518 3.65 5.13 35.22
C LYS A 518 4.63 5.75 34.21
N THR A 519 4.84 7.06 34.23
CA THR A 519 5.78 7.73 33.31
C THR A 519 7.23 7.41 33.65
N VAL A 520 7.61 7.45 34.94
CA VAL A 520 8.94 7.02 35.41
C VAL A 520 9.18 5.54 35.12
N LYS A 521 8.18 4.68 35.30
CA LYS A 521 8.32 3.25 34.98
C LYS A 521 8.52 3.00 33.48
N ALA A 522 7.86 3.79 32.62
CA ALA A 522 7.98 3.67 31.18
C ALA A 522 9.33 4.19 30.68
N GLU A 523 9.82 5.32 31.23
CA GLU A 523 11.10 5.92 30.86
C GLU A 523 11.93 6.28 32.11
N PRO A 524 12.63 5.30 32.71
CA PRO A 524 13.30 5.47 34.01
C PRO A 524 14.42 6.50 34.05
N ASN A 525 14.96 6.88 32.89
CA ASN A 525 16.06 7.83 32.78
C ASN A 525 15.62 9.22 32.27
N ASN A 526 14.32 9.43 32.05
CA ASN A 526 13.82 10.72 31.55
C ASN A 526 13.77 11.74 32.69
N SER A 527 14.65 12.74 32.66
CA SER A 527 14.76 13.77 33.69
C SER A 527 13.48 14.55 33.93
N THR A 528 12.63 14.75 32.92
CA THR A 528 11.37 15.49 33.09
C THR A 528 10.37 14.70 33.93
N TYR A 529 10.30 13.38 33.73
CA TYR A 529 9.38 12.52 34.46
C TYR A 529 9.87 12.26 35.88
N LEU A 530 11.19 12.11 36.05
CA LEU A 530 11.83 12.01 37.36
C LEU A 530 11.60 13.28 38.19
N ASP A 531 11.75 14.47 37.59
CA ASP A 531 11.46 15.76 38.26
C ASP A 531 9.98 15.87 38.66
N THR A 532 9.06 15.54 37.74
CA THR A 532 7.62 15.58 38.03
C THR A 532 7.25 14.67 39.19
N TYR A 533 7.79 13.45 39.22
CA TYR A 533 7.54 12.49 40.31
C TYR A 533 8.17 12.97 41.63
N ALA A 534 9.41 13.47 41.59
CA ALA A 534 10.08 14.04 42.75
C ALA A 534 9.30 15.21 43.35
N TRP A 535 8.77 16.09 42.50
CA TRP A 535 7.96 17.22 42.92
C TRP A 535 6.64 16.79 43.58
N ILE A 536 5.96 15.78 43.04
CA ILE A 536 4.76 15.20 43.67
C ILE A 536 5.08 14.66 45.07
N LEU A 537 6.16 13.89 45.21
CA LEU A 537 6.61 13.36 46.50
C LEU A 537 6.96 14.49 47.48
N PHE A 538 7.62 15.54 47.00
CA PHE A 538 7.93 16.73 47.80
C PHE A 538 6.66 17.42 48.31
N VAL A 539 5.68 17.64 47.44
CA VAL A 539 4.40 18.26 47.79
C VAL A 539 3.61 17.40 48.79
N LYS A 540 3.73 16.07 48.73
CA LYS A 540 3.17 15.12 49.72
C LYS A 540 3.93 15.06 51.06
N GLY A 541 5.10 15.68 51.15
CA GLY A 541 5.96 15.66 52.35
C GLY A 541 6.94 14.48 52.42
N ASN A 542 7.03 13.66 51.36
CA ASN A 542 7.94 12.52 51.26
C ASN A 542 9.34 12.98 50.81
N TYR A 543 9.95 13.91 51.55
CA TYR A 543 11.16 14.63 51.13
C TYR A 543 12.37 13.73 50.88
N ALA A 544 12.56 12.68 51.69
CA ALA A 544 13.68 11.75 51.53
C ALA A 544 13.60 10.98 50.21
N GLU A 545 12.40 10.57 49.81
CA GLU A 545 12.17 9.86 48.55
C GLU A 545 12.24 10.82 47.35
N ALA A 546 11.66 12.02 47.49
CA ALA A 546 11.78 13.09 46.50
C ALA A 546 13.25 13.37 46.14
N ARG A 547 14.14 13.35 47.14
CA ARG A 547 15.59 13.53 46.93
C ARG A 547 16.20 12.45 46.04
N LEU A 548 15.79 11.18 46.19
CA LEU A 548 16.33 10.09 45.37
C LEU A 548 16.04 10.32 43.87
N TYR A 549 14.80 10.73 43.56
CA TYR A 549 14.36 10.92 42.18
C TYR A 549 14.92 12.21 41.56
N ILE A 550 14.99 13.31 42.31
CA ILE A 550 15.55 14.56 41.79
C ILE A 550 17.06 14.45 41.54
N ASP A 551 17.80 13.71 42.39
CA ASP A 551 19.23 13.46 42.19
C ASP A 551 19.49 12.70 40.89
N GLU A 552 18.65 11.69 40.58
CA GLU A 552 18.72 10.98 39.29
C GLU A 552 18.28 11.86 38.12
N ALA A 553 17.30 12.75 38.30
CA ALA A 553 16.87 13.70 37.25
C ALA A 553 18.01 14.60 36.80
N ILE A 554 18.73 15.24 37.73
CA ILE A 554 19.87 16.13 37.43
C ILE A 554 21.05 15.34 36.85
N LYS A 555 21.28 14.12 37.34
CA LYS A 555 22.35 13.25 36.82
C LYS A 555 22.12 12.88 35.35
N ASN A 556 20.86 12.70 34.95
CA ASN A 556 20.48 12.32 33.60
C ASN A 556 20.38 13.51 32.63
N ASP A 557 20.27 14.76 33.13
CA ASP A 557 20.26 15.98 32.30
C ASP A 557 21.27 17.03 32.78
N LYS A 558 22.39 17.11 32.05
CA LYS A 558 23.48 18.07 32.32
C LYS A 558 23.11 19.52 32.02
N ASP A 559 22.00 19.77 31.32
CA ASP A 559 21.49 21.11 31.00
C ASP A 559 20.10 21.35 31.60
N SER A 560 19.93 20.91 32.86
CA SER A 560 18.67 21.03 33.60
C SER A 560 18.05 22.42 33.51
N SER A 561 16.73 22.47 33.34
CA SER A 561 15.95 23.71 33.28
C SER A 561 16.00 24.47 34.61
N ASP A 562 15.72 25.77 34.55
CA ASP A 562 15.63 26.65 35.70
C ASP A 562 14.56 26.22 36.72
N VAL A 563 13.47 25.61 36.26
CA VAL A 563 12.41 25.04 37.11
C VAL A 563 12.89 23.80 37.87
N VAL A 564 13.53 22.85 37.16
CA VAL A 564 14.09 21.64 37.79
C VAL A 564 15.10 22.04 38.86
N LEU A 565 16.00 22.98 38.56
CA LEU A 565 17.00 23.48 39.51
C LEU A 565 16.35 24.16 40.73
N GLU A 566 15.22 24.84 40.57
CA GLU A 566 14.48 25.38 41.72
C GLU A 566 13.89 24.26 42.58
N HIS A 567 13.24 23.25 41.98
CA HIS A 567 12.75 22.07 42.71
C HIS A 567 13.88 21.34 43.46
N CYS A 568 15.06 21.22 42.85
CA CYS A 568 16.24 20.66 43.50
C CYS A 568 16.59 21.45 44.77
N GLY A 569 16.63 22.78 44.67
CA GLY A 569 16.92 23.62 45.81
C GLY A 569 15.90 23.44 46.94
N ASP A 570 14.62 23.36 46.60
CA ASP A 570 13.54 23.17 47.55
C ASP A 570 13.61 21.80 48.25
N ILE A 571 13.83 20.72 47.50
CA ILE A 571 13.97 19.35 48.02
C ILE A 571 15.22 19.21 48.90
N TYR A 572 16.35 19.79 48.49
CA TYR A 572 17.59 19.78 49.28
C TYR A 572 17.40 20.49 50.61
N TYR A 573 16.71 21.63 50.63
CA TYR A 573 16.43 22.35 51.86
C TYR A 573 15.57 21.52 52.81
N MET A 574 14.49 20.91 52.31
CA MET A 574 13.57 20.11 53.13
C MET A 574 14.18 18.78 53.62
N THR A 575 15.27 18.33 53.01
CA THR A 575 16.07 17.18 53.50
C THR A 575 17.25 17.59 54.39
N GLY A 576 17.35 18.87 54.78
CA GLY A 576 18.35 19.38 55.73
C GLY A 576 19.66 19.86 55.10
N ASP A 577 19.77 19.88 53.77
CA ASP A 577 20.96 20.32 53.04
C ASP A 577 20.81 21.78 52.55
N ALA A 578 20.92 22.72 53.49
CA ALA A 578 20.74 24.15 53.20
C ALA A 578 21.82 24.74 52.28
N GLU A 579 23.03 24.17 52.28
CA GLU A 579 24.12 24.62 51.40
C GLU A 579 23.89 24.16 49.96
N GLY A 580 23.50 22.89 49.77
CA GLY A 580 23.09 22.35 48.48
C GLY A 580 21.87 23.09 47.93
N ALA A 581 20.88 23.40 48.77
CA ALA A 581 19.71 24.19 48.39
C ALA A 581 20.10 25.55 47.79
N LEU A 582 20.96 26.30 48.48
CA LEU A 582 21.43 27.61 48.03
C LEU A 582 22.21 27.53 46.71
N LYS A 583 22.98 26.45 46.50
CA LYS A 583 23.68 26.20 45.24
C LYS A 583 22.69 26.07 44.09
N TYR A 584 21.69 25.21 44.21
CA TYR A 584 20.71 24.95 43.14
C TYR A 584 19.80 26.16 42.87
N TRP A 585 19.33 26.87 43.90
CA TRP A 585 18.58 28.12 43.69
C TRP A 585 19.37 29.19 42.94
N LYS A 586 20.68 29.33 43.23
CA LYS A 586 21.54 30.24 42.46
C LYS A 586 21.71 29.79 41.01
N GLN A 587 21.85 28.49 40.76
CA GLN A 587 21.91 27.97 39.39
C GLN A 587 20.60 28.21 38.62
N ALA A 588 19.45 28.02 39.27
CA ALA A 588 18.14 28.37 38.69
C ALA A 588 18.06 29.85 38.32
N TRP A 589 18.55 30.73 39.21
CA TRP A 589 18.67 32.16 38.93
C TRP A 589 19.61 32.42 37.75
N ASP A 590 20.81 31.86 37.72
CA ASP A 590 21.75 32.10 36.61
C ASP A 590 21.20 31.59 35.26
N LYS A 591 20.33 30.57 35.29
CA LYS A 591 19.60 30.04 34.12
C LYS A 591 18.41 30.87 33.64
N GLY A 592 18.03 31.91 34.37
CA GLY A 592 17.06 32.91 33.91
C GLY A 592 15.78 33.01 34.74
N ASN A 593 15.57 32.16 35.75
CA ASN A 593 14.43 32.30 36.65
C ASN A 593 14.61 33.58 37.50
N ARG A 594 13.65 34.51 37.39
CA ARG A 594 13.66 35.80 38.11
C ARG A 594 12.47 35.94 39.04
N SER A 595 11.86 34.84 39.48
CA SER A 595 10.71 34.88 40.38
C SER A 595 11.08 35.57 41.71
N ASP A 596 10.13 36.33 42.26
CA ASP A 596 10.32 37.00 43.54
C ASP A 596 10.51 35.98 44.68
N THR A 597 9.83 34.83 44.61
CA THR A 597 10.01 33.74 45.58
C THR A 597 11.45 33.21 45.53
N LEU A 598 12.00 32.90 44.35
CA LEU A 598 13.37 32.39 44.22
C LEU A 598 14.39 33.40 44.76
N LYS A 599 14.20 34.69 44.45
CA LYS A 599 15.04 35.77 44.99
C LYS A 599 15.03 35.78 46.52
N GLN A 600 13.85 35.63 47.12
CA GLN A 600 13.74 35.56 48.58
C GLN A 600 14.34 34.28 49.17
N LYS A 601 14.16 33.12 48.52
CA LYS A 601 14.78 31.83 48.92
C LYS A 601 16.30 31.97 48.99
N ILE A 602 16.92 32.59 47.97
CA ILE A 602 18.38 32.85 47.92
C ILE A 602 18.82 33.83 49.01
N GLN A 603 18.13 34.97 49.18
CA GLN A 603 18.52 36.00 50.14
C GLN A 603 18.39 35.55 51.59
N LYS A 604 17.28 34.87 51.92
CA LYS A 604 16.98 34.38 53.27
C LYS A 604 17.63 33.03 53.55
N LYS A 605 18.19 32.36 52.54
CA LYS A 605 18.77 31.00 52.61
C LYS A 605 17.80 30.00 53.24
N LYS A 606 16.52 30.12 52.89
CA LYS A 606 15.42 29.38 53.51
C LYS A 606 14.36 29.08 52.46
N TYR A 607 13.78 27.88 52.51
CA TYR A 607 12.61 27.56 51.71
C TYR A 607 11.43 28.46 52.07
N ILE A 608 10.76 28.96 51.04
CA ILE A 608 9.55 29.78 51.14
C ILE A 608 8.54 29.09 50.25
N SER A 609 7.42 28.69 50.82
CA SER A 609 6.32 28.13 50.05
C SER A 609 5.73 29.23 49.15
N ASP A 610 5.35 28.85 47.94
CA ASP A 610 4.61 29.72 47.01
C ASP A 610 3.13 29.91 47.44
N GLU A 611 2.85 29.94 48.74
CA GLU A 611 1.52 30.16 49.33
C GLU A 611 1.04 31.60 49.11
N THR A 612 0.76 31.95 47.86
CA THR A 612 -0.07 33.10 47.51
C THR A 612 -0.88 32.80 46.24
N LYS A 613 -1.95 32.00 46.41
CA LYS A 613 -3.31 32.36 46.00
C LYS A 613 -4.28 31.40 46.69
N PRO A 614 -5.13 31.88 47.63
CA PRO A 614 -6.30 31.14 48.06
C PRO A 614 -7.17 30.87 46.83
N ALA A 615 -7.73 29.66 46.75
CA ALA A 615 -8.88 29.44 45.89
C ALA A 615 -10.02 30.35 46.39
N GLU A 616 -10.45 31.29 45.54
CA GLU A 616 -11.81 31.86 45.62
C GLU A 616 -12.75 31.02 44.76
#